data_AF-A0A811KA37-F1
#
_entry.id   AF-A0A811KA37-F1
#
_cell.length_a   1.000
_cell.length_b   1.000
_cell.length_c   1.000
_cell.angle_alpha   90.00
_cell.angle_beta   90.00
_cell.angle_gamma   90.00
#
_symmetry.space_group_name_H-M   'P 1'
#
loop_
_entity.id
_entity.type
_entity.pdbx_description
1 polymer ?
#
loop_
_entity_poly.entity_id
_entity_poly.type
_entity_poly.pdbx_seq_one_letter_code
_entity_poly.pdbx_strand_id
1 'polypeptide(L)'
;MSKKDQPKVDTGAFGQLLALATTAQGDRETDQSIPPMSEDNRKWLEQAMTDFTKDSDPIKKLKCRIANLKDVDVSKGDSEVKEELVVAVDNLINLVCDIDLALDFCKLDGLNVVMDILSKENDVANISVLPLISEIAQNNPPVQKELLKQNFIEYCIKYLDKTSNNVAKLKAISALSAMVKAFPPAVIKFVKSDGHTKVLETFEAAWNAGDDRLIHRCVITLANIGRSAAPELIQRLHIQPDQFLRLIYDRLNEDPQRYAESIAYLQENPLPAN
;
A
#
# COMPACT_ATOMS: atom_id res chain seq x y z
N MET A 1 46.48 9.01 35.01
CA MET A 1 46.02 7.86 34.20
C MET A 1 44.57 8.13 33.81
N SER A 2 44.36 8.44 32.52
CA SER A 2 43.07 8.87 31.97
C SER A 2 42.00 7.80 32.10
N LYS A 3 40.85 8.16 32.68
CA LYS A 3 39.59 7.46 32.45
C LYS A 3 39.26 7.62 30.97
N LYS A 4 39.28 6.52 30.20
CA LYS A 4 38.75 6.50 28.83
C LYS A 4 37.24 6.61 28.91
N ASP A 5 36.69 7.67 28.35
CA ASP A 5 35.27 7.80 28.04
C ASP A 5 34.84 6.63 27.14
N GLN A 6 33.97 5.77 27.66
CA GLN A 6 33.22 4.83 26.85
C GLN A 6 32.04 5.55 26.20
N PRO A 7 31.73 5.27 24.92
CA PRO A 7 30.66 5.94 24.20
C PRO A 7 29.32 5.58 24.83
N LYS A 8 28.60 6.58 25.34
CA LYS A 8 27.19 6.45 25.73
C LYS A 8 26.39 6.18 24.46
N VAL A 9 26.02 4.91 24.25
CA VAL A 9 25.01 4.53 23.25
C VAL A 9 23.66 4.97 23.80
N ASP A 10 23.06 5.98 23.17
CA ASP A 10 21.74 6.48 23.54
C ASP A 10 20.69 5.41 23.21
N THR A 11 20.31 4.65 24.22
CA THR A 11 19.45 3.46 24.11
C THR A 11 17.98 3.78 24.41
N GLY A 12 17.61 5.06 24.54
CA GLY A 12 16.23 5.50 24.75
C GLY A 12 15.50 4.75 25.88
N ALA A 13 14.26 4.32 25.64
CA ALA A 13 13.44 3.57 26.59
C ALA A 13 14.05 2.20 26.98
N PHE A 14 14.82 1.57 26.09
CA PHE A 14 15.51 0.31 26.37
C PHE A 14 16.69 0.49 27.32
N GLY A 15 17.39 1.62 27.25
CA GLY A 15 18.44 1.96 28.22
C GLY A 15 17.89 2.14 29.64
N GLN A 16 16.67 2.69 29.74
CA GLN A 16 15.96 2.83 31.02
C GLN A 16 15.46 1.47 31.55
N LEU A 17 14.94 0.61 30.67
CA LEU A 17 14.56 -0.76 31.04
C LEU A 17 15.76 -1.61 31.47
N LEU A 18 16.89 -1.48 30.78
CA LEU A 18 18.13 -2.15 31.17
C LEU A 18 18.63 -1.63 32.52
N ALA A 19 18.62 -0.31 32.72
CA ALA A 19 18.96 0.29 34.01
C ALA A 19 18.07 -0.28 35.12
N LEU A 20 16.74 -0.24 34.95
CA LEU A 20 15.75 -0.81 35.87
C LEU A 20 15.99 -2.30 36.12
N ALA A 21 16.22 -3.12 35.09
CA ALA A 21 16.49 -4.55 35.24
C ALA A 21 17.80 -4.83 35.98
N THR A 22 18.80 -3.94 35.86
CA THR A 22 20.08 -4.06 36.58
C THR A 22 20.06 -3.47 37.99
N THR A 23 19.08 -2.61 38.32
CA THR A 23 18.96 -1.94 39.64
C THR A 23 17.71 -2.34 40.42
N ALA A 24 16.87 -3.24 39.89
CA ALA A 24 15.63 -3.65 40.54
C ALA A 24 15.92 -4.30 41.91
N GLN A 25 15.55 -3.59 42.97
CA GLN A 25 15.44 -4.10 44.34
C GLN A 25 13.94 -4.27 44.61
N GLY A 26 13.50 -5.47 44.98
CA GLY A 26 12.08 -5.76 45.19
C GLY A 26 11.54 -5.07 46.45
N ASP A 27 10.39 -4.39 46.33
CA ASP A 27 9.69 -3.69 47.44
C ASP A 27 8.86 -4.65 48.35
N ARG A 28 9.08 -5.97 48.29
CA ARG A 28 8.35 -6.95 49.12
C ARG A 28 9.29 -7.77 49.99
N GLU A 29 8.96 -7.85 51.28
CA GLU A 29 9.75 -8.51 52.35
C GLU A 29 10.00 -10.02 52.16
N THR A 30 9.46 -10.65 51.10
CA THR A 30 9.72 -12.07 50.75
C THR A 30 10.59 -12.28 49.52
N ASP A 31 11.00 -11.23 48.80
CA ASP A 31 11.94 -11.39 47.68
C ASP A 31 13.36 -11.40 48.21
N GLN A 32 13.97 -12.59 48.22
CA GLN A 32 15.40 -12.75 48.42
C GLN A 32 16.12 -11.84 47.42
N SER A 33 16.74 -10.78 47.95
CA SER A 33 17.69 -9.87 47.30
C SER A 33 18.22 -10.45 45.98
N ILE A 34 17.62 -10.06 44.86
CA ILE A 34 18.16 -10.38 43.54
C ILE A 34 19.57 -9.78 43.52
N PRO A 35 20.63 -10.60 43.43
CA PRO A 35 21.98 -10.08 43.44
C PRO A 35 22.16 -9.12 42.27
N PRO A 36 22.85 -7.98 42.44
CA PRO A 36 23.15 -7.09 41.34
C PRO A 36 23.84 -7.90 40.23
N MET A 37 23.35 -7.74 39.00
CA MET A 37 23.77 -8.54 37.85
C MET A 37 25.30 -8.55 37.72
N SER A 38 25.90 -9.73 37.57
CA SER A 38 27.35 -9.86 37.35
C SER A 38 27.77 -9.14 36.07
N GLU A 39 29.02 -8.68 36.02
CA GLU A 39 29.50 -7.87 34.89
C GLU A 39 29.49 -8.65 33.56
N ASP A 40 29.71 -9.97 33.62
CA ASP A 40 29.60 -10.85 32.45
C ASP A 40 28.15 -11.02 31.97
N ASN A 41 27.19 -11.18 32.89
CA ASN A 41 25.76 -11.26 32.55
C ASN A 41 25.24 -9.94 32.01
N ARG A 42 25.73 -8.81 32.53
CA ARG A 42 25.40 -7.47 32.04
C ARG A 42 25.89 -7.28 30.60
N LYS A 43 27.15 -7.63 30.32
CA LYS A 43 27.70 -7.57 28.96
C LYS A 43 26.98 -8.49 27.99
N TRP A 44 26.65 -9.71 28.42
CA TRP A 44 25.84 -10.64 27.62
C TRP A 44 24.47 -10.05 27.28
N LEU A 45 23.77 -9.46 28.27
CA LEU A 45 22.45 -8.87 28.07
C LEU A 45 22.51 -7.62 27.17
N GLU A 46 23.48 -6.74 27.39
CA GLU A 46 23.74 -5.57 26.54
C GLU A 46 24.01 -5.99 25.09
N GLN A 47 24.80 -7.03 24.88
CA GLN A 47 25.09 -7.57 23.55
C GLN A 47 23.83 -8.17 22.90
N ALA A 48 23.09 -9.01 23.63
CA ALA A 48 21.84 -9.61 23.15
C ALA A 48 20.78 -8.56 22.81
N MET A 49 20.63 -7.51 23.64
CA MET A 49 19.72 -6.40 23.39
C MET A 49 20.16 -5.56 22.18
N THR A 50 21.46 -5.32 22.03
CA THR A 50 22.03 -4.60 20.89
C THR A 50 21.81 -5.36 19.58
N ASP A 51 22.03 -6.67 19.59
CA ASP A 51 21.84 -7.51 18.41
C ASP A 51 20.34 -7.64 18.08
N PHE A 52 19.47 -7.74 19.09
CA PHE A 52 18.02 -7.66 18.91
C PHE A 52 17.57 -6.31 18.31
N THR A 53 18.14 -5.18 18.75
CA THR A 53 17.79 -3.86 18.19
C THR A 53 18.30 -3.67 16.76
N LYS A 54 19.49 -4.19 16.42
CA LYS A 54 20.02 -4.19 15.04
C LYS A 54 19.16 -4.99 14.06
N ASP A 55 18.51 -6.05 14.53
CA ASP A 55 17.58 -6.85 13.74
C ASP A 55 16.13 -6.35 13.83
N SER A 56 15.88 -5.32 14.64
CA SER A 56 14.57 -4.68 14.78
C SER A 56 14.42 -3.40 13.95
N ASP A 57 15.50 -2.84 13.40
CA ASP A 57 15.45 -1.62 12.60
C ASP A 57 14.51 -1.79 11.38
N PRO A 58 13.35 -1.10 11.35
CA PRO A 58 12.37 -1.26 10.29
C PRO A 58 12.90 -0.76 8.94
N ILE A 59 13.76 0.25 8.92
CA ILE A 59 14.35 0.78 7.67
C ILE A 59 15.34 -0.22 7.09
N LYS A 60 16.14 -0.86 7.93
CA LYS A 60 17.05 -1.94 7.50
C LYS A 60 16.26 -3.12 6.94
N LYS A 61 15.16 -3.54 7.60
CA LYS A 61 14.25 -4.57 7.08
C LYS A 61 13.66 -4.16 5.74
N LEU A 62 13.17 -2.93 5.63
CA LEU A 62 12.58 -2.41 4.40
C LEU A 62 13.57 -2.41 3.23
N LYS A 63 14.81 -1.96 3.44
CA LYS A 63 15.88 -2.04 2.44
C LYS A 63 16.14 -3.47 1.97
N CYS A 64 16.20 -4.41 2.92
CA CYS A 64 16.38 -5.83 2.60
C CYS A 64 15.20 -6.37 1.76
N ARG A 65 13.96 -6.02 2.11
CA ARG A 65 12.77 -6.44 1.34
C ARG A 65 12.71 -5.82 -0.05
N ILE A 66 13.11 -4.56 -0.22
CA ILE A 66 13.22 -3.92 -1.54
C ILE A 66 14.28 -4.61 -2.40
N ALA A 67 15.43 -4.94 -1.82
CA ALA A 67 16.48 -5.69 -2.51
C ALA A 67 15.99 -7.07 -2.96
N ASN A 68 15.32 -7.81 -2.07
CA ASN A 68 14.73 -9.10 -2.41
C ASN A 68 13.72 -9.00 -3.56
N LEU A 69 12.86 -7.97 -3.57
CA LEU A 69 11.91 -7.75 -4.67
C LEU A 69 12.64 -7.47 -6.00
N LYS A 70 13.75 -6.71 -5.95
CA LYS A 70 14.57 -6.38 -7.12
C LYS A 70 15.29 -7.60 -7.71
N ASP A 71 15.68 -8.54 -6.87
CA ASP A 71 16.43 -9.74 -7.27
C ASP A 71 15.54 -10.83 -7.88
N VAL A 72 14.20 -10.66 -7.87
CA VAL A 72 13.28 -11.61 -8.50
C VAL A 72 13.44 -11.60 -10.02
N ASP A 73 13.82 -12.75 -10.57
CA ASP A 73 13.98 -12.93 -12.01
C ASP A 73 12.63 -13.25 -12.67
N VAL A 74 11.98 -12.21 -13.17
CA VAL A 74 10.69 -12.37 -13.87
C VAL A 74 10.80 -12.97 -15.27
N SER A 75 11.99 -13.36 -15.73
CA SER A 75 12.16 -14.12 -16.98
C SER A 75 12.00 -15.64 -16.80
N LYS A 76 11.91 -16.10 -15.55
CA LYS A 76 11.57 -17.49 -15.20
C LYS A 76 10.14 -17.85 -15.62
N GLY A 77 9.76 -19.11 -15.43
CA GLY A 77 8.40 -19.58 -15.71
C GLY A 77 7.36 -18.90 -14.80
N ASP A 78 6.18 -18.62 -15.35
CA ASP A 78 5.11 -17.87 -14.68
C ASP A 78 4.77 -18.36 -13.26
N SER A 79 4.76 -19.68 -13.02
CA SER A 79 4.46 -20.24 -11.70
C SER A 79 5.51 -19.86 -10.65
N GLU A 80 6.80 -19.93 -11.02
CA GLU A 80 7.92 -19.62 -10.12
C GLU A 80 7.99 -18.12 -9.86
N VAL A 81 7.86 -17.31 -10.93
CA VAL A 81 7.79 -15.84 -10.83
C VAL A 81 6.67 -15.40 -9.91
N LYS A 82 5.49 -16.02 -10.04
CA LYS A 82 4.34 -15.71 -9.18
C LYS A 82 4.66 -15.96 -7.72
N GLU A 83 5.20 -17.13 -7.39
CA GLU A 83 5.50 -17.51 -6.01
C GLU A 83 6.54 -16.57 -5.39
N GLU A 84 7.65 -16.31 -6.09
CA GLU A 84 8.70 -15.41 -5.61
C GLU A 84 8.19 -13.97 -5.40
N LEU A 85 7.45 -13.43 -6.38
CA LEU A 85 6.92 -12.07 -6.28
C LEU A 85 5.86 -11.94 -5.19
N VAL A 86 4.94 -12.90 -5.06
CA VAL A 86 3.90 -12.84 -4.02
C VAL A 86 4.54 -12.86 -2.63
N VAL A 87 5.51 -13.74 -2.40
CA VAL A 87 6.23 -13.79 -1.12
C VAL A 87 7.01 -12.49 -0.87
N ALA A 88 7.67 -11.93 -1.88
CA ALA A 88 8.40 -10.67 -1.73
C ALA A 88 7.45 -9.49 -1.44
N VAL A 89 6.32 -9.42 -2.14
CA VAL A 89 5.30 -8.37 -1.99
C VAL A 89 4.59 -8.47 -0.64
N ASP A 90 4.18 -9.66 -0.20
CA ASP A 90 3.51 -9.83 1.11
C ASP A 90 4.44 -9.43 2.27
N ASN A 91 5.73 -9.78 2.17
CA ASN A 91 6.73 -9.34 3.14
C ASN A 91 6.94 -7.82 3.15
N LEU A 92 6.80 -7.15 2.01
CA LEU A 92 6.83 -5.69 1.92
C LEU A 92 5.57 -5.07 2.51
N ILE A 93 4.39 -5.58 2.14
CA ILE A 93 3.07 -5.15 2.64
C ILE A 93 3.07 -5.14 4.17
N ASN A 94 3.54 -6.21 4.80
CA ASN A 94 3.63 -6.30 6.26
C ASN A 94 4.45 -5.17 6.93
N LEU A 95 5.40 -4.56 6.22
CA LEU A 95 6.15 -3.40 6.70
C LEU A 95 5.45 -2.08 6.36
N VAL A 96 4.96 -1.93 5.12
CA VAL A 96 4.38 -0.68 4.63
C VAL A 96 2.93 -0.44 5.09
N CYS A 97 2.34 -1.38 5.84
CA CYS A 97 1.14 -1.10 6.66
C CYS A 97 1.38 0.08 7.63
N ASP A 98 2.64 0.34 8.01
CA ASP A 98 3.05 1.58 8.65
C ASP A 98 3.18 2.69 7.59
N ILE A 99 2.38 3.76 7.78
CA ILE A 99 2.27 4.90 6.85
C ILE A 99 3.62 5.59 6.63
N ASP A 100 4.47 5.68 7.67
CA ASP A 100 5.79 6.30 7.56
C ASP A 100 6.74 5.39 6.76
N LEU A 101 6.68 4.08 6.99
CA LEU A 101 7.47 3.11 6.22
C LEU A 101 7.03 3.01 4.75
N ALA A 102 5.76 3.22 4.44
CA ALA A 102 5.29 3.35 3.06
C ALA A 102 5.93 4.54 2.33
N LEU A 103 6.10 5.67 3.02
CA LEU A 103 6.81 6.82 2.47
C LEU A 103 8.32 6.55 2.36
N ASP A 104 8.93 5.89 3.36
CA ASP A 104 10.34 5.52 3.29
C ASP A 104 10.62 4.50 2.18
N PHE A 105 9.67 3.61 1.87
CA PHE A 105 9.75 2.74 0.70
C PHE A 105 9.91 3.55 -0.59
N CYS A 106 9.16 4.66 -0.72
CA CYS A 106 9.29 5.57 -1.86
C CYS A 106 10.65 6.28 -1.87
N LYS A 107 11.16 6.72 -0.71
CA LYS A 107 12.49 7.36 -0.58
C LYS A 107 13.65 6.41 -0.86
N LEU A 108 13.45 5.12 -0.61
CA LEU A 108 14.42 4.05 -0.83
C LEU A 108 14.36 3.44 -2.23
N ASP A 109 13.80 4.17 -3.19
CA ASP A 109 13.72 3.78 -4.60
C ASP A 109 12.81 2.56 -4.87
N GLY A 110 11.95 2.19 -3.92
CA GLY A 110 11.06 1.04 -4.04
C GLY A 110 10.08 1.16 -5.21
N LEU A 111 9.64 2.39 -5.55
CA LEU A 111 8.75 2.63 -6.69
C LEU A 111 9.42 2.33 -8.03
N ASN A 112 10.73 2.60 -8.17
CA ASN A 112 11.47 2.29 -9.39
C ASN A 112 11.57 0.78 -9.58
N VAL A 113 11.82 0.03 -8.51
CA VAL A 113 11.83 -1.45 -8.55
C VAL A 113 10.48 -1.98 -9.03
N VAL A 114 9.37 -1.43 -8.52
CA VAL A 114 8.03 -1.85 -8.98
C VAL A 114 7.83 -1.48 -10.45
N MET A 115 8.21 -0.28 -10.88
CA MET A 115 8.07 0.15 -12.26
C MET A 115 8.92 -0.70 -13.22
N ASP A 116 10.12 -1.10 -12.81
CA ASP A 116 11.00 -1.99 -13.59
C ASP A 116 10.32 -3.36 -13.81
N ILE A 117 9.64 -3.91 -12.80
CA ILE A 117 8.87 -5.15 -12.93
C ILE A 117 7.69 -4.94 -13.88
N LEU A 118 6.93 -3.86 -13.66
CA LEU A 118 5.76 -3.51 -14.46
C LEU A 118 6.09 -3.29 -15.95
N SER A 119 7.25 -2.70 -16.24
CA SER A 119 7.71 -2.40 -17.60
C SER A 119 7.94 -3.64 -18.48
N LYS A 120 8.02 -4.83 -17.88
CA LYS A 120 8.24 -6.10 -18.59
C LYS A 120 6.95 -6.67 -19.18
N GLU A 121 5.80 -6.02 -18.94
CA GLU A 121 4.50 -6.33 -19.54
C GLU A 121 4.05 -7.79 -19.36
N ASN A 122 4.42 -8.40 -18.22
CA ASN A 122 3.99 -9.75 -17.83
C ASN A 122 2.80 -9.64 -16.85
N ASP A 123 1.63 -10.16 -17.24
CA ASP A 123 0.41 -10.12 -16.42
C ASP A 123 0.59 -10.76 -15.04
N VAL A 124 1.33 -11.88 -14.96
CA VAL A 124 1.58 -12.59 -13.68
C VAL A 124 2.40 -11.70 -12.74
N ALA A 125 3.45 -11.07 -13.25
CA ALA A 125 4.26 -10.16 -12.46
C ALA A 125 3.45 -8.94 -12.00
N ASN A 126 2.68 -8.35 -12.92
CA ASN A 126 1.86 -7.18 -12.65
C ASN A 126 0.76 -7.47 -11.61
N ILE A 127 0.10 -8.62 -11.71
CA ILE A 127 -0.90 -9.08 -10.73
C ILE A 127 -0.28 -9.21 -9.34
N SER A 128 0.98 -9.65 -9.25
CA SER A 128 1.69 -9.83 -7.99
C SER A 128 2.13 -8.51 -7.35
N VAL A 129 2.56 -7.51 -8.13
CA VAL A 129 3.14 -6.26 -7.57
C VAL A 129 2.16 -5.10 -7.41
N LEU A 130 1.10 -5.01 -8.22
CA LEU A 130 0.08 -3.94 -8.09
C LEU A 130 -0.65 -3.89 -6.73
N PRO A 131 -0.84 -4.99 -5.99
CA PRO A 131 -1.32 -4.95 -4.60
C PRO A 131 -0.49 -4.05 -3.69
N LEU A 132 0.85 -4.05 -3.84
CA LEU A 132 1.73 -3.19 -3.05
C LEU A 132 1.43 -1.71 -3.28
N ILE A 133 1.20 -1.32 -4.55
CA ILE A 133 0.83 0.07 -4.90
C ILE A 133 -0.50 0.46 -4.28
N SER A 134 -1.47 -0.46 -4.28
CA SER A 134 -2.77 -0.22 -3.65
C SER A 134 -2.61 0.04 -2.15
N GLU A 135 -1.78 -0.76 -1.48
CA GLU A 135 -1.56 -0.65 -0.03
C GLU A 135 -0.87 0.66 0.34
N ILE A 136 0.28 0.98 -0.29
CA ILE A 136 1.05 2.17 0.07
C ILE A 136 0.32 3.48 -0.25
N ALA A 137 -0.58 3.47 -1.24
CA ALA A 137 -1.35 4.66 -1.64
C ALA A 137 -2.59 4.89 -0.78
N GLN A 138 -3.12 3.85 -0.13
CA GLN A 138 -4.40 3.88 0.55
C GLN A 138 -4.39 4.89 1.70
N ASN A 139 -5.13 5.99 1.53
CA ASN A 139 -5.20 7.09 2.51
C ASN A 139 -3.83 7.68 2.89
N ASN A 140 -2.87 7.72 1.97
CA ASN A 140 -1.51 8.21 2.22
C ASN A 140 -1.12 9.32 1.22
N PRO A 141 -1.52 10.60 1.45
CA PRO A 141 -1.24 11.70 0.53
C PRO A 141 0.24 11.92 0.16
N PRO A 142 1.21 11.77 1.09
CA PRO A 142 2.63 11.79 0.75
C PRO A 142 3.02 10.74 -0.31
N VAL A 143 2.57 9.50 -0.16
CA VAL A 143 2.86 8.43 -1.14
C VAL A 143 2.09 8.64 -2.43
N GLN A 144 0.81 9.04 -2.38
CA GLN A 144 0.02 9.37 -3.57
C GLN A 144 0.70 10.47 -4.41
N LYS A 145 1.36 11.44 -3.76
CA LYS A 145 2.17 12.46 -4.44
C LYS A 145 3.40 11.87 -5.13
N GLU A 146 4.11 10.92 -4.52
CA GLU A 146 5.26 10.26 -5.16
C GLU A 146 4.82 9.40 -6.35
N LEU A 147 3.74 8.64 -6.23
CA LEU A 147 3.15 7.86 -7.32
C LEU A 147 2.72 8.75 -8.50
N LEU A 148 2.15 9.92 -8.21
CA LEU A 148 1.77 10.90 -9.22
C LEU A 148 2.98 11.46 -9.99
N LYS A 149 4.11 11.72 -9.33
CA LYS A 149 5.35 12.16 -10.00
C LYS A 149 5.93 11.09 -10.92
N GLN A 150 5.75 9.82 -10.55
CA GLN A 150 6.23 8.64 -11.25
C GLN A 150 5.28 8.19 -12.39
N ASN A 151 4.20 8.92 -12.67
CA ASN A 151 3.20 8.62 -13.71
C ASN A 151 2.54 7.22 -13.57
N PHE A 152 2.39 6.70 -12.34
CA PHE A 152 1.74 5.41 -12.10
C PHE A 152 0.27 5.37 -12.54
N ILE A 153 -0.41 6.52 -12.50
CA ILE A 153 -1.81 6.63 -12.94
C ILE A 153 -1.91 6.32 -14.44
N GLU A 154 -1.07 6.95 -15.26
CA GLU A 154 -1.06 6.72 -16.70
C GLU A 154 -0.61 5.31 -17.06
N TYR A 155 0.37 4.77 -16.32
CA TYR A 155 0.76 3.37 -16.48
C TYR A 155 -0.45 2.46 -16.28
N CYS A 156 -1.19 2.60 -15.17
CA CYS A 156 -2.33 1.74 -14.87
C CYS A 156 -3.45 1.89 -15.91
N ILE A 157 -3.74 3.11 -16.37
CA ILE A 157 -4.74 3.37 -17.42
C ILE A 157 -4.32 2.66 -18.72
N LYS A 158 -3.07 2.83 -19.16
CA LYS A 158 -2.54 2.17 -20.36
C LYS A 158 -2.53 0.64 -20.21
N TYR A 159 -2.29 0.15 -19.00
CA TYR A 159 -2.27 -1.28 -18.73
C TYR A 159 -3.67 -1.91 -18.86
N LEU A 160 -4.74 -1.20 -18.48
CA LEU A 160 -6.13 -1.66 -18.69
C LEU A 160 -6.46 -1.94 -20.16
N ASP A 161 -5.84 -1.19 -21.09
CA ASP A 161 -5.99 -1.42 -22.54
C ASP A 161 -5.24 -2.64 -23.05
N LYS A 162 -4.10 -2.93 -22.44
CA LYS A 162 -3.20 -3.99 -22.90
C LYS A 162 -3.62 -5.37 -22.44
N THR A 163 -4.07 -5.47 -21.19
CA THR A 163 -4.34 -6.77 -20.59
C THR A 163 -5.75 -7.25 -20.95
N SER A 164 -5.86 -8.52 -21.34
CA SER A 164 -7.15 -9.22 -21.45
C SER A 164 -7.52 -9.96 -20.15
N ASN A 165 -6.63 -9.97 -19.15
CA ASN A 165 -6.82 -10.70 -17.91
C ASN A 165 -7.63 -9.87 -16.90
N ASN A 166 -8.83 -10.32 -16.53
CA ASN A 166 -9.67 -9.60 -15.58
C ASN A 166 -9.05 -9.46 -14.19
N VAL A 167 -8.21 -10.41 -13.75
CA VAL A 167 -7.49 -10.30 -12.48
C VAL A 167 -6.47 -9.17 -12.56
N ALA A 168 -5.75 -9.03 -13.67
CA ALA A 168 -4.84 -7.91 -13.91
C ALA A 168 -5.59 -6.57 -13.91
N LYS A 169 -6.73 -6.49 -14.60
CA LYS A 169 -7.60 -5.29 -14.58
C LYS A 169 -8.05 -4.95 -13.16
N LEU A 170 -8.50 -5.95 -12.40
CA LEU A 170 -8.94 -5.78 -11.01
C LEU A 170 -7.83 -5.16 -10.15
N LYS A 171 -6.59 -5.65 -10.27
CA LYS A 171 -5.44 -5.10 -9.52
C LYS A 171 -5.10 -3.68 -9.95
N ALA A 172 -5.12 -3.39 -11.25
CA ALA A 172 -4.85 -2.05 -11.77
C ALA A 172 -5.91 -1.03 -11.33
N ILE A 173 -7.19 -1.39 -11.39
CA ILE A 173 -8.28 -0.53 -10.90
C ILE A 173 -8.20 -0.34 -9.39
N SER A 174 -7.81 -1.38 -8.63
CA SER A 174 -7.61 -1.24 -7.19
C SER A 174 -6.51 -0.23 -6.85
N ALA A 175 -5.38 -0.29 -7.56
CA ALA A 175 -4.29 0.67 -7.41
C ALA A 175 -4.72 2.10 -7.81
N LEU A 176 -5.43 2.25 -8.93
CA LEU A 176 -6.01 3.52 -9.37
C LEU A 176 -6.94 4.11 -8.31
N SER A 177 -7.86 3.30 -7.76
CA SER A 177 -8.77 3.73 -6.71
C SER A 177 -8.02 4.22 -5.48
N ALA A 178 -6.97 3.53 -5.05
CA ALA A 178 -6.18 3.94 -3.89
C ALA A 178 -5.41 5.24 -4.14
N MET A 179 -4.85 5.42 -5.35
CA MET A 179 -4.10 6.63 -5.73
C MET A 179 -4.96 7.89 -5.78
N VAL A 180 -6.22 7.80 -6.23
CA VAL A 180 -7.10 8.97 -6.41
C VAL A 180 -7.94 9.30 -5.18
N LYS A 181 -8.16 8.34 -4.28
CA LYS A 181 -9.06 8.50 -3.14
C LYS A 181 -8.62 9.66 -2.24
N ALA A 182 -9.53 10.61 -2.03
CA ALA A 182 -9.34 11.78 -1.19
C ALA A 182 -8.08 12.61 -1.55
N PHE A 183 -7.61 12.52 -2.80
CA PHE A 183 -6.41 13.22 -3.25
C PHE A 183 -6.65 13.94 -4.59
N PRO A 184 -7.15 15.19 -4.54
CA PRO A 184 -7.55 15.95 -5.74
C PRO A 184 -6.49 16.05 -6.85
N PRO A 185 -5.17 16.19 -6.55
CA PRO A 185 -4.15 16.22 -7.61
C PRO A 185 -4.13 14.95 -8.47
N ALA A 186 -4.27 13.77 -7.87
CA ALA A 186 -4.35 12.51 -8.60
C ALA A 186 -5.66 12.40 -9.38
N VAL A 187 -6.78 12.86 -8.83
CA VAL A 187 -8.06 12.93 -9.56
C VAL A 187 -7.92 13.76 -10.83
N ILE A 188 -7.35 14.97 -10.75
CA ILE A 188 -7.12 15.82 -11.93
C ILE A 188 -6.33 15.07 -12.99
N LYS A 189 -5.25 14.39 -12.58
CA LYS A 189 -4.39 13.67 -13.51
C LYS A 189 -5.10 12.48 -14.15
N PHE A 190 -5.77 11.67 -13.34
CA PHE A 190 -6.58 10.53 -13.79
C PHE A 190 -7.59 10.93 -14.87
N VAL A 191 -8.29 12.04 -14.63
CA VAL A 191 -9.29 12.57 -15.56
C VAL A 191 -8.66 13.08 -16.85
N LYS A 192 -7.57 13.85 -16.75
CA LYS A 192 -6.85 14.34 -17.93
C LYS A 192 -6.29 13.22 -18.79
N SER A 193 -6.04 12.06 -18.20
CA SER A 193 -5.61 10.84 -18.88
C SER A 193 -6.78 9.96 -19.33
N ASP A 194 -8.01 10.49 -19.35
CA ASP A 194 -9.24 9.78 -19.75
C ASP A 194 -9.51 8.48 -18.96
N GLY A 195 -9.04 8.43 -17.71
CA GLY A 195 -9.13 7.23 -16.89
C GLY A 195 -10.58 6.83 -16.57
N HIS A 196 -11.50 7.78 -16.47
CA HIS A 196 -12.90 7.52 -16.14
C HIS A 196 -13.60 6.74 -17.27
N THR A 197 -13.37 7.15 -18.53
CA THR A 197 -13.80 6.42 -19.72
C THR A 197 -13.22 5.01 -19.72
N LYS A 198 -11.93 4.84 -19.42
CA LYS A 198 -11.30 3.51 -19.35
C LYS A 198 -11.91 2.59 -18.30
N VAL A 199 -12.25 3.13 -17.12
CA VAL A 199 -12.91 2.36 -16.06
C VAL A 199 -14.36 2.02 -16.46
N LEU A 200 -15.08 2.91 -17.15
CA LEU A 200 -16.40 2.61 -17.71
C LEU A 200 -16.35 1.50 -18.77
N GLU A 201 -15.40 1.55 -19.69
CA GLU A 201 -15.18 0.48 -20.67
C GLU A 201 -14.85 -0.86 -19.99
N THR A 202 -14.05 -0.82 -18.92
CA THR A 202 -13.74 -2.02 -18.12
C THR A 202 -14.97 -2.54 -17.39
N PHE A 203 -15.83 -1.67 -16.88
CA PHE A 203 -17.11 -2.04 -16.28
C PHE A 203 -18.02 -2.74 -17.31
N GLU A 204 -18.15 -2.19 -18.52
CA GLU A 204 -18.95 -2.79 -19.60
C GLU A 204 -18.43 -4.18 -19.99
N ALA A 205 -17.11 -4.32 -20.14
CA ALA A 205 -16.50 -5.61 -20.43
C ALA A 205 -16.72 -6.62 -19.29
N ALA A 206 -16.60 -6.18 -18.03
CA ALA A 206 -16.85 -7.00 -16.85
C ALA A 206 -18.31 -7.43 -16.75
N TRP A 207 -19.24 -6.53 -17.06
CA TRP A 207 -20.68 -6.81 -17.11
C TRP A 207 -20.99 -7.92 -18.11
N ASN A 208 -20.48 -7.79 -19.33
CA ASN A 208 -20.70 -8.78 -20.40
C ASN A 208 -20.06 -10.14 -20.07
N ALA A 209 -18.96 -10.15 -19.31
CA ALA A 209 -18.30 -11.36 -18.84
C ALA A 209 -18.94 -11.96 -17.57
N GLY A 210 -19.84 -11.24 -16.90
CA GLY A 210 -20.40 -11.63 -15.60
C GLY A 210 -19.39 -11.63 -14.44
N ASP A 211 -18.36 -10.78 -14.49
CA ASP A 211 -17.31 -10.69 -13.47
C ASP A 211 -17.69 -9.70 -12.35
N ASP A 212 -18.42 -10.20 -11.36
CA ASP A 212 -18.99 -9.39 -10.28
C ASP A 212 -17.92 -8.65 -9.45
N ARG A 213 -16.73 -9.24 -9.29
CA ARG A 213 -15.64 -8.62 -8.53
C ARG A 213 -15.10 -7.40 -9.27
N LEU A 214 -14.91 -7.52 -10.58
CA LEU A 214 -14.43 -6.42 -11.41
C LEU A 214 -15.49 -5.34 -11.57
N ILE A 215 -16.76 -5.71 -11.73
CA ILE A 215 -17.92 -4.80 -11.71
C ILE A 215 -17.89 -3.96 -10.43
N HIS A 216 -17.91 -4.63 -9.27
CA HIS A 216 -17.93 -3.97 -7.97
C HIS A 216 -16.73 -3.02 -7.79
N ARG A 217 -15.54 -3.43 -8.21
CA ARG A 217 -14.33 -2.60 -8.11
C ARG A 217 -14.38 -1.37 -9.03
N CYS A 218 -14.95 -1.49 -10.23
CA CYS A 218 -15.17 -0.34 -11.13
C CYS A 218 -16.14 0.67 -10.49
N VAL A 219 -17.24 0.18 -9.91
CA VAL A 219 -18.25 1.01 -9.23
C VAL A 219 -17.60 1.82 -8.10
N ILE A 220 -16.84 1.17 -7.22
CA ILE A 220 -16.13 1.85 -6.12
C ILE A 220 -15.21 2.94 -6.65
N THR A 221 -14.45 2.66 -7.71
CA THR A 221 -13.45 3.58 -8.26
C THR A 221 -14.12 4.82 -8.84
N LEU A 222 -15.15 4.63 -9.67
CA LEU A 222 -15.92 5.70 -10.29
C LEU A 222 -16.63 6.58 -9.25
N ALA A 223 -17.20 5.96 -8.22
CA ALA A 223 -17.84 6.67 -7.14
C ALA A 223 -16.82 7.47 -6.30
N ASN A 224 -15.65 6.90 -6.01
CA ASN A 224 -14.58 7.61 -5.30
C ASN A 224 -14.07 8.83 -6.08
N ILE A 225 -14.01 8.76 -7.42
CA ILE A 225 -13.65 9.91 -8.27
C ILE A 225 -14.71 11.01 -8.16
N GLY A 226 -15.99 10.65 -8.28
CA GLY A 226 -17.09 11.59 -8.13
C GLY A 226 -17.09 12.31 -6.77
N ARG A 227 -16.74 11.59 -5.70
CA ARG A 227 -16.68 12.15 -4.33
C ARG A 227 -15.40 12.92 -4.02
N SER A 228 -14.25 12.50 -4.58
CA SER A 228 -12.96 13.12 -4.29
C SER A 228 -12.73 14.42 -5.06
N ALA A 229 -13.60 14.73 -6.04
CA ALA A 229 -13.58 15.98 -6.76
C ALA A 229 -14.51 17.00 -6.09
N ALA A 230 -13.96 18.15 -5.67
CA ALA A 230 -14.78 19.28 -5.26
C ALA A 230 -15.70 19.69 -6.43
N PRO A 231 -16.92 20.22 -6.19
CA PRO A 231 -17.84 20.61 -7.27
C PRO A 231 -17.19 21.52 -8.32
N GLU A 232 -16.31 22.43 -7.90
CA GLU A 232 -15.56 23.33 -8.79
C GLU A 232 -14.55 22.56 -9.66
N LEU A 233 -13.98 21.48 -9.12
CA LEU A 233 -13.07 20.61 -9.85
C LEU A 233 -13.82 19.77 -10.89
N ILE A 234 -14.99 19.24 -10.54
CA ILE A 234 -15.89 18.51 -11.46
C ILE A 234 -16.26 19.42 -12.63
N GLN A 235 -16.70 20.66 -12.33
CA GLN A 235 -17.04 21.65 -13.35
C GLN A 235 -15.85 21.97 -14.26
N ARG A 236 -14.66 22.21 -13.70
CA ARG A 236 -13.46 22.54 -14.47
C ARG A 236 -13.00 21.40 -15.37
N LEU A 237 -13.20 20.17 -14.93
CA LEU A 237 -12.80 18.96 -15.64
C LEU A 237 -13.85 18.49 -16.65
N HIS A 238 -15.03 19.12 -16.71
CA HIS A 238 -16.13 18.77 -17.61
C HIS A 238 -16.57 17.29 -17.49
N ILE A 239 -16.45 16.70 -16.30
CA ILE A 239 -16.99 15.37 -16.02
C ILE A 239 -18.39 15.51 -15.41
N GLN A 240 -19.25 14.55 -15.66
CA GLN A 240 -20.57 14.44 -15.04
C GLN A 240 -20.67 13.13 -14.23
N PRO A 241 -20.09 13.06 -13.01
CA PRO A 241 -20.12 11.85 -12.18
C PRO A 241 -21.52 11.35 -11.91
N ASP A 242 -22.46 12.27 -11.67
CA ASP A 242 -23.87 11.96 -11.44
C ASP A 242 -24.49 11.19 -12.62
N GLN A 243 -24.13 11.55 -13.85
CA GLN A 243 -24.72 10.97 -15.05
C GLN A 243 -24.31 9.50 -15.22
N PHE A 244 -23.01 9.20 -15.19
CA PHE A 244 -22.56 7.82 -15.36
C PHE A 244 -22.84 6.96 -14.13
N LEU A 245 -22.78 7.51 -12.91
CA LEU A 245 -23.10 6.74 -11.69
C LEU A 245 -24.58 6.39 -11.64
N ARG A 246 -25.47 7.27 -12.13
CA ARG A 246 -26.89 6.95 -12.26
C ARG A 246 -27.14 5.80 -13.25
N LEU A 247 -26.49 5.83 -14.42
CA LEU A 247 -26.62 4.74 -15.40
C LEU A 247 -26.14 3.40 -14.83
N ILE A 248 -25.02 3.41 -14.12
CA ILE A 248 -24.50 2.23 -13.42
C ILE A 248 -25.50 1.76 -12.36
N TYR A 249 -26.03 2.67 -11.55
CA TYR A 249 -27.00 2.35 -10.51
C TYR A 249 -28.26 1.71 -11.09
N ASP A 250 -28.84 2.29 -12.15
CA ASP A 250 -30.03 1.76 -12.82
C ASP A 250 -29.78 0.33 -13.33
N ARG A 251 -28.59 0.09 -13.89
CA ARG A 251 -28.18 -1.24 -14.39
C ARG A 251 -27.97 -2.26 -13.28
N LEU A 252 -27.33 -1.88 -12.17
CA LEU A 252 -27.18 -2.77 -11.01
C LEU A 252 -28.55 -3.18 -10.42
N ASN A 253 -29.57 -2.32 -10.55
CA ASN A 253 -30.93 -2.63 -10.11
C ASN A 253 -31.69 -3.60 -11.04
N GLU A 254 -31.12 -4.05 -12.15
CA GLU A 254 -31.67 -5.16 -12.94
C GLU A 254 -31.63 -6.48 -12.16
N ASP A 255 -30.63 -6.65 -11.28
CA ASP A 255 -30.50 -7.79 -10.36
C ASP A 255 -29.98 -7.31 -8.98
N PRO A 256 -30.87 -6.72 -8.15
CA PRO A 256 -30.46 -6.06 -6.91
C PRO A 256 -29.95 -7.05 -5.86
N GLN A 257 -30.30 -8.34 -5.94
CA GLN A 257 -29.79 -9.36 -5.02
C GLN A 257 -28.33 -9.69 -5.32
N ARG A 258 -27.98 -9.84 -6.61
CA ARG A 258 -26.60 -10.09 -7.04
C ARG A 258 -25.67 -8.92 -6.74
N TYR A 259 -26.16 -7.69 -6.92
CA TYR A 259 -25.35 -6.48 -6.81
C TYR A 259 -25.57 -5.67 -5.52
N ALA A 260 -26.13 -6.29 -4.50
CA ALA A 260 -26.48 -5.63 -3.24
C ALA A 260 -25.34 -4.82 -2.62
N GLU A 261 -24.11 -5.35 -2.62
CA GLU A 261 -22.92 -4.66 -2.08
C GLU A 261 -22.58 -3.38 -2.86
N SER A 262 -22.59 -3.45 -4.18
CA SER A 262 -22.33 -2.29 -5.05
C SER A 262 -23.42 -1.22 -4.91
N ILE A 263 -24.68 -1.64 -4.80
CA ILE A 263 -25.83 -0.74 -4.60
C ILE A 263 -25.73 -0.05 -3.24
N ALA A 264 -25.50 -0.81 -2.17
CA ALA A 264 -25.32 -0.28 -0.82
C ALA A 264 -24.19 0.75 -0.78
N TYR A 265 -23.05 0.46 -1.42
CA TYR A 265 -21.92 1.38 -1.48
C TYR A 265 -22.26 2.74 -2.14
N LEU A 266 -23.10 2.73 -3.18
CA LEU A 266 -23.57 3.95 -3.83
C LEU A 266 -24.58 4.72 -2.97
N GLN A 267 -25.43 4.02 -2.22
CA GLN A 267 -26.47 4.62 -1.36
C GLN A 267 -25.92 5.21 -0.05
N GLU A 268 -25.01 4.51 0.63
CA GLU A 268 -24.40 4.95 1.89
C GLU A 268 -23.56 6.22 1.73
N ASN A 269 -23.15 6.51 0.50
CA ASN A 269 -22.20 7.58 0.19
C ASN A 269 -22.71 8.35 -1.04
N PRO A 270 -23.83 9.10 -0.90
CA PRO A 270 -24.39 9.86 -2.01
C PRO A 270 -23.43 10.97 -2.46
N LEU A 271 -23.47 11.31 -3.75
CA LEU A 271 -22.73 12.45 -4.28
C LEU A 271 -23.26 13.74 -3.62
N PRO A 272 -22.40 14.73 -3.36
CA PRO A 272 -22.86 16.03 -2.88
C PRO A 272 -23.88 16.59 -3.88
N ALA A 273 -25.05 17.00 -3.39
CA ALA A 273 -26.06 17.64 -4.23
C ALA A 273 -25.47 18.93 -4.83
N ASN A 274 -25.51 19.02 -6.18
CA ASN A 274 -25.10 20.22 -6.93
C ASN A 274 -25.87 21.46 -6.50
#